data_AF-A0A497Q9K6-F1
#
_entry.id   AF-A0A497Q9K6-F1
#
_cell.length_a   1.000
_cell.length_b   1.000
_cell.length_c   1.000
_cell.angle_alpha   90.00
_cell.angle_beta   90.00
_cell.angle_gamma   90.00
#
_symmetry.space_group_name_H-M   'P 1'
#
loop_
_entity.id
_entity.type
_entity.pdbx_description
1 polymer ?
#
loop_
_entity_poly.entity_id
_entity_poly.type
_entity_poly.pdbx_seq_one_letter_code
_entity_poly.pdbx_strand_id
1 'polypeptide(L)'
;MGSQMGPQGLGVAIFNPIPKSRSGLVVFDIAVSDLRFSRLPEVQLVDPHLHAKTPLEAAKNEAHVAFVKSQGFDPSPSATREIRIGDETLTEFEFDFTGLVMLFPQLRDALRHLPTVYRVRVNSENRVVEVWVRKHDAADAMSGLPMITDDAGRRVPMQVLESFFQKDSKAHLVADTEEYLRVAFFAESVPGLGAKRYSLSLSKESPAVSEDDRVSCTGDSLENSFVRVTVNSDGTITLYDKRTNTEYAGLLQFEDTADIGDEYDYCPLQGDVPLRFEDLDVLCECVHDGPLIGTLRVSGSLRIPAGVDSGIAARSEDTVVCDYEMEISVYSGSPAVHVRMELDNQARDHRLRILFPTYTGSKTCLADSMFDIVERPVRPSGGADWYQPVAPTYPMRSFAALLSEERGLVVCTRGLVEFEVLDEGGGTIALTLLRSVGWLSKAGMTTRRDAAGPVLETPGAQCIGTQVFEFAVVPTQGPGVGPDLLQTVQEYLLPMAYVLAESSDSPDLALVEGVEVEPSAVMVSALKIAEDGSGWVLRLWNTLRNRTQCTIRLGVPLSACDALMLDETPDDETEVSLVDDHTVCVEIPGRGLVTLRLVLAH
;
A
#
# COMPACT_ATOMS: atom_id res chain seq x y z
N MET A 1 36.04 12.74 23.55
CA MET A 1 35.55 11.70 22.62
C MET A 1 34.22 12.23 22.11
N GLY A 2 34.17 12.53 20.82
CA GLY A 2 33.08 13.32 20.23
C GLY A 2 31.77 12.57 20.26
N SER A 3 30.74 13.19 20.83
CA SER A 3 29.36 12.86 20.56
C SER A 3 29.13 13.08 19.07
N GLN A 4 28.93 12.01 18.30
CA GLN A 4 28.37 12.15 16.96
C GLN A 4 27.02 12.85 17.12
N MET A 5 26.91 14.08 16.62
CA MET A 5 25.60 14.69 16.41
C MET A 5 24.83 13.73 15.51
N GLY A 6 23.65 13.28 15.95
CA GLY A 6 22.75 12.50 15.10
C GLY A 6 22.43 13.25 13.80
N PRO A 7 21.93 12.55 12.77
CA PRO A 7 21.65 13.17 11.48
C PRO A 7 20.69 14.35 11.64
N GLN A 8 21.20 15.56 11.44
CA GLN A 8 20.41 16.80 11.37
C GLN A 8 19.84 16.91 9.95
N GLY A 9 18.52 17.02 9.80
CA GLY A 9 17.85 17.16 8.51
C GLY A 9 16.50 16.43 8.38
N LEU A 10 15.85 16.62 7.24
CA LEU A 10 14.65 15.89 6.84
C LEU A 10 14.95 14.39 6.80
N GLY A 11 14.05 13.57 7.35
CA GLY A 11 14.16 12.12 7.30
C GLY A 11 12.80 11.47 7.09
N VAL A 12 12.83 10.16 6.88
CA VAL A 12 11.65 9.33 6.77
C VAL A 12 11.80 8.15 7.73
N ALA A 13 10.83 7.98 8.62
CA ALA A 13 10.72 6.82 9.49
C ALA A 13 9.88 5.76 8.77
N ILE A 14 10.44 4.56 8.62
CA ILE A 14 9.76 3.42 8.00
C ILE A 14 9.31 2.47 9.08
N PHE A 15 8.02 2.12 9.05
CA PHE A 15 7.37 1.24 10.00
C PHE A 15 7.09 -0.10 9.34
N ASN A 16 7.46 -1.17 10.03
CA ASN A 16 7.20 -2.52 9.58
C ASN A 16 6.02 -3.13 10.36
N PRO A 17 4.83 -3.25 9.76
CA PRO A 17 3.65 -3.83 10.40
C PRO A 17 3.69 -5.37 10.59
N ILE A 18 4.73 -6.05 10.12
CA ILE A 18 4.89 -7.50 10.28
C ILE A 18 5.75 -7.77 11.53
N PRO A 19 5.45 -8.80 12.34
CA PRO A 19 6.17 -9.10 13.58
C PRO A 19 7.51 -9.81 13.35
N LYS A 20 8.25 -9.44 12.31
CA LYS A 20 9.61 -9.92 12.01
C LYS A 20 10.39 -8.86 11.28
N SER A 21 11.69 -8.78 11.57
CA SER A 21 12.59 -7.98 10.76
C SER A 21 12.51 -8.40 9.29
N ARG A 22 12.35 -7.42 8.39
CA ARG A 22 12.34 -7.66 6.95
C ARG A 22 13.06 -6.54 6.21
N SER A 23 13.60 -6.89 5.05
CA SER A 23 14.05 -5.93 4.05
C SER A 23 13.05 -5.92 2.90
N GLY A 24 12.77 -4.76 2.33
CA GLY A 24 11.79 -4.67 1.27
C GLY A 24 11.63 -3.27 0.70
N LEU A 25 10.87 -3.20 -0.38
CA LEU A 25 10.60 -1.96 -1.07
C LEU A 25 9.63 -1.07 -0.28
N VAL A 26 9.94 0.21 -0.22
CA VAL A 26 9.08 1.27 0.32
C VAL A 26 8.81 2.28 -0.78
N VAL A 27 7.53 2.62 -0.97
CA VAL A 27 7.10 3.73 -1.83
C VAL A 27 6.50 4.82 -0.96
N PHE A 28 6.94 6.06 -1.15
CA PHE A 28 6.45 7.19 -0.40
C PHE A 28 6.51 8.49 -1.21
N ASP A 29 5.71 9.47 -0.79
CA ASP A 29 5.59 10.76 -1.46
C ASP A 29 6.32 11.83 -0.64
N ILE A 30 7.11 12.68 -1.32
CA ILE A 30 7.88 13.76 -0.70
C ILE A 30 7.47 15.08 -1.34
N ALA A 31 7.12 16.09 -0.53
CA ALA A 31 6.91 17.44 -1.04
C ALA A 31 8.25 18.00 -1.52
N VAL A 32 8.27 18.54 -2.75
CA VAL A 32 9.50 19.02 -3.35
C VAL A 32 10.04 20.25 -2.62
N SER A 33 9.17 21.04 -1.99
CA SER A 33 9.60 22.13 -1.11
C SER A 33 10.45 21.67 0.07
N ASP A 34 10.14 20.53 0.68
CA ASP A 34 10.92 19.99 1.81
C ASP A 34 12.36 19.65 1.41
N LEU A 35 12.60 19.37 0.12
CA LEU A 35 13.93 19.12 -0.42
C LEU A 35 14.62 20.41 -0.92
N ARG A 36 13.85 21.35 -1.50
CA ARG A 36 14.38 22.55 -2.15
C ARG A 36 14.75 23.67 -1.18
N PHE A 37 14.06 23.77 -0.04
CA PHE A 37 14.20 24.93 0.85
C PHE A 37 14.91 24.56 2.13
N SER A 38 15.97 25.30 2.44
CA SER A 38 16.61 25.24 3.75
C SER A 38 15.77 26.01 4.75
N ARG A 39 15.30 25.34 5.80
CA ARG A 39 14.78 26.00 7.01
C ARG A 39 15.91 26.86 7.57
N LEU A 40 15.74 28.17 7.62
CA LEU A 40 16.62 29.01 8.43
C LEU A 40 16.26 28.69 9.89
N PRO A 41 17.20 28.20 10.72
CA PRO A 41 16.91 27.96 12.13
C PRO A 41 16.47 29.26 12.79
N GLU A 42 15.54 29.14 13.74
CA GLU A 42 15.02 30.16 14.66
C GLU A 42 15.57 31.58 14.42
N VAL A 43 14.77 32.43 13.77
CA VAL A 43 15.16 33.83 13.56
C VAL A 43 15.03 34.57 14.89
N GLN A 44 16.10 34.56 15.70
CA GLN A 44 16.20 35.49 16.82
C GLN A 44 16.38 36.91 16.28
N LEU A 45 15.38 37.76 16.52
CA LEU A 45 15.52 39.19 16.33
C LEU A 45 16.66 39.68 17.24
N VAL A 46 17.76 40.11 16.63
CA VAL A 46 18.96 40.60 17.34
C VAL A 46 18.69 41.93 18.05
N ASP A 47 17.62 42.64 17.68
CA ASP A 47 17.19 43.87 18.31
C ASP A 47 16.04 43.62 19.31
N PRO A 48 16.32 43.69 20.63
CA PRO A 48 15.31 43.48 21.68
C PRO A 48 14.25 44.59 21.75
N HIS A 49 14.32 45.64 20.93
CA HIS A 49 13.32 46.70 20.88
C HIS A 49 12.21 46.48 19.83
N LEU A 50 12.30 45.44 18.99
CA LEU A 50 11.26 45.07 18.01
C LEU A 50 10.12 44.27 18.66
N HIS A 51 9.36 44.91 19.56
CA HIS A 51 8.12 44.34 20.08
C HIS A 51 6.97 44.61 19.12
N ALA A 52 6.57 43.58 18.36
CA ALA A 52 5.42 43.66 17.48
C ALA A 52 4.09 43.60 18.25
N LYS A 53 3.14 44.48 17.91
CA LYS A 53 1.79 44.49 18.50
C LYS A 53 0.82 43.60 17.74
N THR A 54 1.16 43.22 16.51
CA THR A 54 0.34 42.36 15.65
C THR A 54 1.20 41.31 14.95
N PRO A 55 0.62 40.19 14.48
CA PRO A 55 1.38 39.18 13.76
C PRO A 55 1.98 39.72 12.46
N LEU A 56 1.24 40.60 11.75
CA LEU A 56 1.74 41.23 10.53
C LEU A 56 2.92 42.17 10.79
N GLU A 57 2.89 42.91 11.91
CA GLU A 57 4.02 43.75 12.32
C GLU A 57 5.24 42.91 12.65
N ALA A 58 5.05 41.76 13.31
CA ALA A 58 6.12 40.80 13.58
C ALA A 58 6.73 40.26 12.29
N ALA A 59 5.88 39.87 11.33
CA ALA A 59 6.32 39.39 10.04
C ALA A 59 7.10 40.45 9.24
N LYS A 60 6.65 41.71 9.28
CA LYS A 60 7.34 42.84 8.63
C LYS A 60 8.66 43.23 9.30
N ASN A 61 8.85 42.87 10.57
CA ASN A 61 10.08 43.13 11.32
C ASN A 61 11.19 42.12 11.01
N GLU A 62 10.92 41.08 10.22
CA GLU A 62 11.95 40.20 9.67
C GLU A 62 13.00 41.04 8.91
N ALA A 63 14.29 40.75 9.14
CA ALA A 63 15.41 41.62 8.75
C ALA A 63 15.42 41.95 7.24
N HIS A 64 14.96 41.02 6.40
CA HIS A 64 14.86 41.24 4.97
C HIS A 64 13.67 42.11 4.59
N VAL A 65 12.49 41.88 5.16
CA VAL A 65 11.31 42.75 4.96
C VAL A 65 11.58 44.17 5.50
N ALA A 66 12.26 44.27 6.64
CA ALA A 66 12.71 45.53 7.22
C ALA A 66 13.72 46.26 6.32
N PHE A 67 14.62 45.54 5.65
CA PHE A 67 15.53 46.11 4.65
C PHE A 67 14.75 46.70 3.47
N VAL A 68 13.79 45.96 2.90
CA VAL A 68 12.94 46.47 1.80
C VAL A 68 12.17 47.72 2.25
N LYS A 69 11.64 47.71 3.48
CA LYS A 69 11.00 48.87 4.11
C LYS A 69 11.93 50.07 4.24
N SER A 70 13.20 49.85 4.58
CA SER A 70 14.22 50.91 4.66
C SER A 70 14.49 51.59 3.32
N GLN A 71 14.22 50.91 2.20
CA GLN A 71 14.32 51.48 0.86
C GLN A 71 13.07 52.27 0.45
N GLY A 72 12.11 52.45 1.35
CA GLY A 72 10.90 53.24 1.12
C GLY A 72 9.70 52.47 0.58
N PHE A 73 9.77 51.13 0.53
CA PHE A 73 8.66 50.28 0.11
C PHE A 73 8.11 49.50 1.31
N ASP A 74 6.88 49.80 1.75
CA ASP A 74 6.21 49.03 2.81
C ASP A 74 5.37 47.90 2.19
N PRO A 75 5.85 46.65 2.16
CA PRO A 75 5.14 45.58 1.48
C PRO A 75 3.84 45.21 2.17
N SER A 76 2.82 44.95 1.38
CA SER A 76 1.62 44.24 1.85
C SER A 76 1.77 42.76 1.49
N PRO A 77 1.29 41.85 2.34
CA PRO A 77 1.35 40.44 2.02
C PRO A 77 0.49 40.12 0.79
N SER A 78 1.00 39.31 -0.13
CA SER A 78 0.28 38.79 -1.30
C SER A 78 -0.78 37.76 -0.89
N ALA A 79 -0.52 37.02 0.18
CA ALA A 79 -1.44 36.06 0.78
C ALA A 79 -1.28 36.00 2.30
N THR A 80 -2.34 35.60 3.00
CA THR A 80 -2.32 35.34 4.44
C THR A 80 -3.18 34.13 4.74
N ARG A 81 -2.68 33.21 5.58
CA ARG A 81 -3.44 32.03 6.02
C ARG A 81 -3.11 31.65 7.46
N GLU A 82 -4.05 30.96 8.11
CA GLU A 82 -3.85 30.35 9.42
C GLU A 82 -3.47 28.88 9.25
N ILE A 83 -2.44 28.44 9.98
CA ILE A 83 -1.94 27.06 9.99
C ILE A 83 -2.03 26.55 11.42
N ARG A 84 -2.66 25.39 11.63
CA ARG A 84 -2.68 24.73 12.94
C ARG A 84 -1.64 23.62 12.98
N ILE A 85 -0.75 23.67 13.98
CA ILE A 85 0.27 22.65 14.22
C ILE A 85 0.14 22.23 15.69
N GLY A 86 -0.36 21.02 15.94
CA GLY A 86 -0.73 20.59 17.29
C GLY A 86 -1.76 21.53 17.92
N ASP A 87 -1.43 22.08 19.10
CA ASP A 87 -2.27 23.04 19.83
C ASP A 87 -1.96 24.51 19.48
N GLU A 88 -0.97 24.78 18.61
CA GLU A 88 -0.60 26.13 18.21
C GLU A 88 -1.25 26.55 16.89
N THR A 89 -1.64 27.83 16.80
CA THR A 89 -2.08 28.48 15.56
C THR A 89 -1.03 29.49 15.12
N LEU A 90 -0.50 29.28 13.92
CA LEU A 90 0.46 30.18 13.27
C LEU A 90 -0.27 30.99 12.19
N THR A 91 0.01 32.29 12.12
CA THR A 91 -0.39 33.14 11.00
C THR A 91 0.78 33.24 10.03
N GLU A 92 0.59 32.78 8.80
CA GLU A 92 1.58 32.88 7.73
C GLU A 92 1.28 34.08 6.83
N PHE A 93 2.29 34.92 6.60
CA PHE A 93 2.24 36.04 5.68
C PHE A 93 3.19 35.78 4.50
N GLU A 94 2.65 35.79 3.29
CA GLU A 94 3.47 35.73 2.08
C GLU A 94 3.77 37.14 1.57
N PHE A 95 5.03 37.43 1.27
CA PHE A 95 5.46 38.66 0.60
C PHE A 95 6.15 38.28 -0.72
N ASP A 96 5.49 38.55 -1.85
CA ASP A 96 6.05 38.36 -3.19
C ASP A 96 6.54 39.68 -3.81
N PHE A 97 7.85 39.76 -3.99
CA PHE A 97 8.58 40.88 -4.59
C PHE A 97 8.96 40.64 -6.06
N THR A 98 8.56 39.51 -6.66
CA THR A 98 8.93 39.13 -8.03
C THR A 98 8.52 40.19 -9.05
N GLY A 99 7.31 40.75 -8.92
CA GLY A 99 6.83 41.83 -9.79
C GLY A 99 7.61 43.15 -9.61
N LEU A 100 8.07 43.43 -8.39
CA LEU A 100 8.88 44.62 -8.09
C LEU A 100 10.26 44.54 -8.77
N VAL A 101 10.90 43.37 -8.74
CA VAL A 101 12.19 43.14 -9.43
C VAL A 101 12.04 43.31 -10.94
N MET A 102 10.91 42.89 -11.53
CA MET A 102 10.63 43.09 -12.96
C MET A 102 10.43 44.56 -13.34
N LEU A 103 9.80 45.36 -12.48
CA LEU A 103 9.52 46.78 -12.73
C LEU A 103 10.73 47.69 -12.56
N PHE A 104 11.74 47.27 -11.81
CA PHE A 104 12.96 48.06 -11.54
C PHE A 104 14.24 47.30 -11.92
N PRO A 105 14.57 47.20 -13.23
CA PRO A 105 15.73 46.43 -13.73
C PRO A 105 17.08 46.86 -13.13
N GLN A 106 17.16 48.10 -12.65
CA GLN A 106 18.37 48.67 -12.03
C GLN A 106 18.68 48.05 -10.65
N LEU A 107 17.66 47.51 -9.97
CA LEU A 107 17.80 46.76 -8.72
C LEU A 107 18.10 45.28 -8.98
N ARG A 108 17.97 44.79 -10.21
CA ARG A 108 18.09 43.37 -10.56
C ARG A 108 19.44 42.77 -10.19
N ASP A 109 20.55 43.49 -10.44
CA ASP A 109 21.89 42.99 -10.11
C ASP A 109 22.19 43.04 -8.60
N ALA A 110 21.58 43.98 -7.86
CA ALA A 110 21.71 44.08 -6.40
C ALA A 110 20.82 43.06 -5.65
N LEU A 111 19.65 42.74 -6.21
CA LEU A 111 18.67 41.83 -5.64
C LEU A 111 18.81 40.38 -6.16
N ARG A 112 19.70 40.14 -7.11
CA ARG A 112 19.94 38.83 -7.75
C ARG A 112 20.25 37.70 -6.78
N HIS A 113 20.87 38.02 -5.67
CA HIS A 113 21.24 37.06 -4.63
C HIS A 113 20.18 36.93 -3.53
N LEU A 114 19.14 37.76 -3.57
CA LEU A 114 18.11 37.84 -2.54
C LEU A 114 16.87 37.02 -2.93
N PRO A 115 16.23 36.38 -1.95
CA PRO A 115 14.91 35.82 -2.15
C PRO A 115 13.88 36.87 -2.58
N THR A 116 12.95 36.50 -3.46
CA THR A 116 11.81 37.33 -3.90
C THR A 116 10.49 36.91 -3.33
N VAL A 117 10.36 35.70 -2.80
CA VAL A 117 9.19 35.33 -2.01
C VAL A 117 9.63 35.00 -0.60
N TYR A 118 8.97 35.60 0.38
CA TYR A 118 9.14 35.31 1.79
C TYR A 118 7.80 34.84 2.34
N ARG A 119 7.79 33.71 3.04
CA ARG A 119 6.67 33.32 3.88
C ARG A 119 7.11 33.32 5.32
N VAL A 120 6.52 34.22 6.10
CA VAL A 120 6.86 34.44 7.50
C VAL A 120 5.73 33.93 8.37
N ARG A 121 6.01 32.92 9.18
CA ARG A 121 5.07 32.35 10.14
C ARG A 121 5.27 32.97 11.49
N VAL A 122 4.17 33.40 12.08
CA VAL A 122 4.15 34.10 13.35
C VAL A 122 3.17 33.40 14.30
N ASN A 123 3.60 33.12 15.53
CA ASN A 123 2.74 32.52 16.53
C ASN A 123 1.76 33.53 17.16
N SER A 124 0.89 33.05 18.04
CA SER A 124 -0.09 33.88 18.77
C SER A 124 0.54 34.94 19.69
N GLU A 125 1.82 34.81 20.03
CA GLU A 125 2.60 35.79 20.80
C GLU A 125 3.25 36.87 19.93
N ASN A 126 2.93 36.94 18.64
CA ASN A 126 3.55 37.82 17.65
C ASN A 126 5.06 37.60 17.51
N ARG A 127 5.53 36.35 17.67
CA ARG A 127 6.94 35.99 17.43
C ARG A 127 7.08 35.28 16.09
N VAL A 128 8.05 35.70 15.29
CA VAL A 128 8.42 35.00 14.07
C VAL A 128 9.01 33.65 14.47
N VAL A 129 8.35 32.57 14.09
CA VAL A 129 8.79 31.20 14.38
C VAL A 129 9.52 30.59 13.18
N GLU A 130 9.12 30.96 11.97
CA GLU A 130 9.65 30.38 10.74
C GLU A 130 9.67 31.39 9.59
N VAL A 131 10.71 31.32 8.76
CA VAL A 131 10.83 32.12 7.54
C VAL A 131 11.27 31.21 6.39
N TRP A 132 10.42 31.09 5.38
CA TRP A 132 10.68 30.36 4.14
C TRP A 132 10.97 31.35 3.02
N VAL A 133 11.95 31.02 2.18
CA VAL A 133 12.47 31.98 1.18
C VAL A 133 12.67 31.34 -0.20
N ARG A 134 12.19 31.99 -1.27
CA ARG A 134 12.41 31.57 -2.67
C ARG A 134 13.24 32.60 -3.44
N LYS A 135 14.35 32.19 -4.06
CA LYS A 135 15.22 33.06 -4.89
C LYS A 135 14.62 33.38 -6.26
N HIS A 136 14.77 34.62 -6.70
CA HIS A 136 14.25 35.12 -7.98
C HIS A 136 14.79 34.37 -9.21
N ASP A 137 16.11 34.19 -9.25
CA ASP A 137 16.83 33.57 -10.36
C ASP A 137 17.05 32.05 -10.11
N ALA A 138 16.46 31.48 -9.06
CA ALA A 138 16.42 30.04 -8.90
C ALA A 138 15.31 29.50 -9.80
N ALA A 139 15.67 28.74 -10.83
CA ALA A 139 14.70 27.92 -11.54
C ALA A 139 14.01 26.98 -10.54
N ASP A 140 12.75 26.59 -10.80
CA ASP A 140 12.07 25.47 -10.14
C ASP A 140 12.70 24.11 -10.55
N ALA A 141 14.02 24.08 -10.71
CA ALA A 141 14.80 22.90 -11.06
C ALA A 141 15.61 22.48 -9.84
N MET A 142 15.36 21.28 -9.33
CA MET A 142 16.25 20.68 -8.32
C MET A 142 17.60 20.39 -8.98
N SER A 143 18.69 20.93 -8.42
CA SER A 143 20.04 20.50 -8.79
C SER A 143 20.43 19.28 -7.96
N GLY A 144 20.18 18.09 -8.50
CA GLY A 144 20.46 16.81 -7.84
C GLY A 144 19.21 15.94 -7.75
N LEU A 145 19.43 14.66 -7.50
CA LEU A 145 18.41 13.64 -7.26
C LEU A 145 18.21 13.50 -5.75
N PRO A 146 16.99 13.22 -5.27
CA PRO A 146 16.80 12.86 -3.88
C PRO A 146 17.57 11.58 -3.56
N MET A 147 18.18 11.57 -2.38
CA MET A 147 19.06 10.52 -1.89
C MET A 147 18.66 10.15 -0.48
N ILE A 148 18.62 8.84 -0.24
CA ILE A 148 18.39 8.26 1.08
C ILE A 148 19.72 7.75 1.63
N THR A 149 19.98 8.01 2.91
CA THR A 149 21.02 7.33 3.67
C THR A 149 20.45 6.63 4.89
N ASP A 150 20.99 5.46 5.20
CA ASP A 150 20.67 4.75 6.44
C ASP A 150 21.33 5.41 7.67
N ASP A 151 21.10 4.80 8.84
CA ASP A 151 21.64 5.20 10.13
C ASP A 151 23.17 5.09 10.21
N ALA A 152 23.79 4.22 9.40
CA ALA A 152 25.23 4.13 9.24
C ALA A 152 25.81 5.14 8.23
N GLY A 153 24.97 5.98 7.62
CA GLY A 153 25.36 6.95 6.58
C GLY A 153 25.64 6.33 5.22
N ARG A 154 25.28 5.05 5.01
CA ARG A 154 25.39 4.38 3.71
C ARG A 154 24.27 4.86 2.81
N ARG A 155 24.61 5.14 1.55
CA ARG A 155 23.64 5.59 0.54
C ARG A 155 22.82 4.41 0.05
N VAL A 156 21.51 4.58 0.01
CA VAL A 156 20.56 3.55 -0.45
C VAL A 156 20.07 3.91 -1.85
N PRO A 157 20.04 2.96 -2.81
CA PRO A 157 19.46 3.20 -4.12
C PRO A 157 18.00 3.64 -4.03
N MET A 158 17.65 4.57 -4.91
CA MET A 158 16.31 5.15 -4.98
C MET A 158 15.90 5.31 -6.44
N GLN A 159 14.60 5.13 -6.70
CA GLN A 159 13.97 5.35 -7.98
C GLN A 159 12.87 6.41 -7.82
N VAL A 160 12.86 7.42 -8.68
CA VAL A 160 11.74 8.36 -8.78
C VAL A 160 10.72 7.75 -9.73
N LEU A 161 9.48 7.57 -9.29
CA LEU A 161 8.41 6.97 -10.08
C LEU A 161 7.66 8.03 -10.88
N GLU A 162 7.26 9.12 -10.22
CA GLU A 162 6.53 10.21 -10.85
C GLU A 162 6.70 11.53 -10.09
N SER A 163 6.40 12.64 -10.78
CA SER A 163 6.18 13.96 -10.18
C SER A 163 4.72 14.35 -10.44
N PHE A 164 4.03 14.79 -9.41
CA PHE A 164 2.63 15.20 -9.50
C PHE A 164 2.33 16.40 -8.60
N PHE A 165 1.23 17.10 -8.88
CA PHE A 165 0.79 18.25 -8.09
C PHE A 165 -0.48 17.89 -7.33
N GLN A 166 -0.54 18.23 -6.05
CA GLN A 166 -1.77 18.07 -5.25
C GLN A 166 -2.01 19.27 -4.36
N LYS A 167 -3.26 19.43 -3.91
CA LYS A 167 -3.58 20.46 -2.92
C LYS A 167 -3.05 20.06 -1.56
N ASP A 168 -2.20 20.89 -0.98
CA ASP A 168 -1.69 20.69 0.36
C ASP A 168 -1.95 21.93 1.23
N SER A 169 -2.67 21.74 2.33
CA SER A 169 -2.90 22.76 3.36
C SER A 169 -1.60 23.26 4.02
N LYS A 170 -0.54 22.45 3.98
CA LYS A 170 0.80 22.78 4.46
C LYS A 170 1.73 23.30 3.36
N ALA A 171 1.28 23.33 2.09
CA ALA A 171 2.07 23.71 0.90
C ALA A 171 2.94 24.94 1.15
N HIS A 172 4.23 24.86 0.83
CA HIS A 172 5.20 25.90 1.17
C HIS A 172 5.38 26.93 0.04
N LEU A 173 4.93 26.63 -1.19
CA LEU A 173 5.31 27.43 -2.37
C LEU A 173 4.18 28.14 -3.13
N VAL A 174 3.02 27.50 -3.32
CA VAL A 174 1.90 28.07 -4.08
C VAL A 174 0.64 27.92 -3.25
N ALA A 175 -0.25 28.92 -3.30
CA ALA A 175 -1.53 28.85 -2.60
C ALA A 175 -2.26 27.55 -2.99
N ASP A 176 -2.39 26.65 -2.02
CA ASP A 176 -3.11 25.39 -2.08
C ASP A 176 -2.66 24.38 -3.15
N THR A 177 -1.43 24.43 -3.67
CA THR A 177 -0.90 23.38 -4.58
C THR A 177 0.61 23.20 -4.40
N GLU A 178 1.05 21.96 -4.24
CA GLU A 178 2.44 21.60 -3.97
C GLU A 178 2.86 20.48 -4.95
N GLU A 179 4.11 20.54 -5.43
CA GLU A 179 4.72 19.46 -6.23
C GLU A 179 5.21 18.35 -5.28
N TYR A 180 4.87 17.11 -5.60
CA TYR A 180 5.32 15.92 -4.89
C TYR A 180 6.12 15.01 -5.83
N LEU A 181 7.14 14.36 -5.29
CA LEU A 181 7.80 13.23 -5.91
C LEU A 181 7.34 11.95 -5.25
N ARG A 182 6.84 11.01 -6.05
CA ARG A 182 6.68 9.63 -5.61
C ARG A 182 7.97 8.88 -5.83
N VAL A 183 8.50 8.27 -4.78
CA VAL A 183 9.82 7.68 -4.79
C VAL A 183 9.80 6.30 -4.15
N ALA A 184 10.65 5.42 -4.66
CA ALA A 184 10.83 4.07 -4.17
C ALA A 184 12.27 3.85 -3.72
N PHE A 185 12.46 3.14 -2.61
CA PHE A 185 13.78 2.68 -2.16
C PHE A 185 13.67 1.33 -1.44
N PHE A 186 14.79 0.63 -1.33
CA PHE A 186 14.85 -0.65 -0.63
C PHE A 186 15.30 -0.44 0.82
N ALA A 187 14.38 -0.62 1.77
CA ALA A 187 14.68 -0.51 3.19
C ALA A 187 15.25 -1.83 3.72
N GLU A 188 16.42 -1.78 4.37
CA GLU A 188 17.10 -2.97 4.91
C GLU A 188 16.80 -3.16 6.40
N SER A 189 16.43 -4.39 6.76
CA SER A 189 16.35 -4.88 8.14
C SER A 189 15.51 -3.99 9.06
N VAL A 190 14.31 -3.63 8.63
CA VAL A 190 13.37 -2.85 9.46
C VAL A 190 12.78 -3.79 10.53
N PRO A 191 12.96 -3.52 11.84
CA PRO A 191 12.54 -4.42 12.91
C PRO A 191 11.06 -4.78 12.88
N GLY A 192 10.69 -5.98 13.34
CA GLY A 192 9.30 -6.41 13.39
C GLY A 192 8.43 -5.55 14.31
N LEU A 193 7.24 -5.13 13.84
CA LEU A 193 6.36 -4.19 14.56
C LEU A 193 7.09 -2.95 15.11
N GLY A 194 8.16 -2.56 14.43
CA GLY A 194 9.07 -1.48 14.83
C GLY A 194 9.28 -0.48 13.70
N ALA A 195 10.27 0.39 13.88
CA ALA A 195 10.58 1.44 12.93
C ALA A 195 12.08 1.65 12.72
N LYS A 196 12.46 2.14 11.54
CA LYS A 196 13.83 2.55 11.23
C LYS A 196 13.82 3.89 10.48
N ARG A 197 14.63 4.86 10.94
CA ARG A 197 14.74 6.17 10.29
C ARG A 197 15.84 6.17 9.24
N TYR A 198 15.52 6.83 8.13
CA TYR A 198 16.42 7.13 7.04
C TYR A 198 16.53 8.65 6.88
N SER A 199 17.70 9.13 6.46
CA SER A 199 17.91 10.57 6.21
C SER A 199 17.72 10.89 4.74
N LEU A 200 17.07 12.02 4.46
CA LEU A 200 16.80 12.52 3.12
C LEU A 200 17.71 13.70 2.81
N SER A 201 18.29 13.68 1.62
CA SER A 201 19.17 14.75 1.13
C SER A 201 19.15 14.83 -0.40
N LEU A 202 19.77 15.86 -0.97
CA LEU A 202 19.99 15.96 -2.42
C LEU A 202 21.43 15.57 -2.77
N SER A 203 21.60 14.77 -3.81
CA SER A 203 22.91 14.36 -4.33
C SER A 203 23.01 14.55 -5.84
N LYS A 204 24.21 14.77 -6.37
CA LYS A 204 24.46 14.78 -7.82
C LYS A 204 24.53 13.38 -8.43
N GLU A 205 24.75 12.37 -7.59
CA GLU A 205 24.93 10.97 -7.98
C GLU A 205 24.02 10.09 -7.12
N SER A 206 23.26 9.21 -7.76
CA SER A 206 22.55 8.12 -7.08
C SER A 206 23.45 6.89 -7.00
N PRO A 207 23.47 6.16 -5.89
CA PRO A 207 24.15 4.87 -5.83
C PRO A 207 23.48 3.90 -6.80
N ALA A 208 24.29 3.08 -7.47
CA ALA A 208 23.78 2.05 -8.37
C ALA A 208 23.06 0.94 -7.58
N VAL A 209 21.99 0.40 -8.15
CA VAL A 209 21.38 -0.86 -7.67
C VAL A 209 22.29 -2.02 -8.08
N SER A 210 22.38 -3.05 -7.25
CA SER A 210 23.04 -4.31 -7.62
C SER A 210 22.37 -4.91 -8.86
N GLU A 211 23.16 -5.39 -9.82
CA GLU A 211 22.60 -6.04 -11.03
C GLU A 211 21.75 -7.29 -10.66
N ASP A 212 22.09 -7.99 -9.58
CA ASP A 212 21.35 -9.17 -9.13
C ASP A 212 19.95 -8.83 -8.59
N ASP A 213 19.72 -7.60 -8.14
CA ASP A 213 18.45 -7.16 -7.56
C ASP A 213 17.70 -6.17 -8.45
N ARG A 214 18.21 -5.91 -9.65
CA ARG A 214 17.68 -4.91 -10.55
C ARG A 214 16.40 -5.40 -11.22
N VAL A 215 15.41 -4.51 -11.29
CA VAL A 215 14.27 -4.63 -12.20
C VAL A 215 14.61 -3.98 -13.53
N SER A 216 14.19 -4.63 -14.61
CA SER A 216 14.33 -4.11 -15.97
C SER A 216 13.03 -4.28 -16.77
N CYS A 217 12.80 -3.36 -17.69
CA CYS A 217 11.71 -3.40 -18.67
C CYS A 217 12.32 -3.50 -20.08
N THR A 218 11.92 -4.50 -20.86
CA THR A 218 12.35 -4.68 -22.26
C THR A 218 11.14 -4.98 -23.14
N GLY A 219 10.67 -3.96 -23.88
CA GLY A 219 9.43 -4.06 -24.64
C GLY A 219 8.25 -4.33 -23.70
N ASP A 220 7.55 -5.44 -23.95
CA ASP A 220 6.36 -5.86 -23.20
C ASP A 220 6.70 -6.83 -22.04
N SER A 221 7.94 -6.80 -21.56
CA SER A 221 8.40 -7.69 -20.50
C SER A 221 9.09 -6.96 -19.36
N LEU A 222 8.77 -7.40 -18.13
CA LEU A 222 9.42 -7.02 -16.89
C LEU A 222 10.20 -8.20 -16.32
N GLU A 223 11.38 -7.94 -15.76
CA GLU A 223 12.22 -8.98 -15.17
C GLU A 223 12.96 -8.49 -13.92
N ASN A 224 13.06 -9.37 -12.91
CA ASN A 224 13.93 -9.23 -11.74
C ASN A 224 14.69 -10.54 -11.47
N SER A 225 15.32 -10.70 -10.30
CA SER A 225 16.03 -11.95 -9.93
C SER A 225 15.14 -13.19 -9.83
N PHE A 226 13.85 -13.01 -9.53
CA PHE A 226 12.91 -14.08 -9.23
C PHE A 226 12.08 -14.48 -10.43
N VAL A 227 11.54 -13.49 -11.15
CA VAL A 227 10.51 -13.70 -12.16
C VAL A 227 10.76 -12.86 -13.40
N ARG A 228 10.23 -13.35 -14.52
CA ARG A 228 10.03 -12.58 -15.75
C ARG A 228 8.56 -12.66 -16.13
N VAL A 229 7.94 -11.51 -16.36
CA VAL A 229 6.56 -11.38 -16.82
C VAL A 229 6.58 -10.80 -18.22
N THR A 230 5.79 -11.37 -19.13
CA THR A 230 5.62 -10.86 -20.50
C THR A 230 4.14 -10.69 -20.79
N VAL A 231 3.74 -9.51 -21.27
CA VAL A 231 2.39 -9.27 -21.79
C VAL A 231 2.34 -9.85 -23.21
N ASN A 232 1.40 -10.76 -23.42
CA ASN A 232 1.20 -11.43 -24.71
C ASN A 232 0.33 -10.56 -25.62
N SER A 233 0.37 -10.83 -26.94
CA SER A 233 -0.42 -10.10 -27.92
C SER A 233 -1.94 -10.29 -27.79
N ASP A 234 -2.37 -11.30 -27.02
CA ASP A 234 -3.78 -11.60 -26.76
C ASP A 234 -4.33 -10.92 -25.48
N GLY A 235 -3.50 -10.13 -24.79
CA GLY A 235 -3.82 -9.44 -23.55
C GLY A 235 -3.58 -10.26 -22.27
N THR A 236 -3.24 -11.55 -22.38
CA THR A 236 -2.84 -12.37 -21.24
C THR A 236 -1.38 -12.12 -20.86
N ILE A 237 -0.92 -12.66 -19.73
CA ILE A 237 0.50 -12.67 -19.39
C ILE A 237 1.09 -14.07 -19.29
N THR A 238 2.38 -14.14 -19.57
CA THR A 238 3.24 -15.28 -19.29
C THR A 238 4.15 -14.94 -18.14
N LEU A 239 4.07 -15.70 -17.05
CA LEU A 239 4.92 -15.58 -15.87
C LEU A 239 5.93 -16.74 -15.85
N TYR A 240 7.21 -16.41 -15.80
CA TYR A 240 8.32 -17.36 -15.68
C TYR A 240 9.00 -17.21 -14.32
N ASP A 241 8.97 -18.28 -13.50
CA ASP A 241 9.71 -18.35 -12.23
C ASP A 241 11.13 -18.89 -12.48
N LYS A 242 12.13 -18.03 -12.28
CA LYS A 242 13.54 -18.29 -12.55
C LYS A 242 14.15 -19.26 -11.52
N ARG A 243 13.56 -19.39 -10.34
CA ARG A 243 14.05 -20.29 -9.28
C ARG A 243 13.76 -21.75 -9.62
N THR A 244 12.61 -21.99 -10.23
CA THR A 244 12.11 -23.33 -10.55
C THR A 244 12.17 -23.65 -12.04
N ASN A 245 12.49 -22.65 -12.88
CA ASN A 245 12.42 -22.71 -14.34
C ASN A 245 11.03 -23.09 -14.86
N THR A 246 9.98 -22.63 -14.18
CA THR A 246 8.59 -22.97 -14.49
C THR A 246 7.88 -21.79 -15.17
N GLU A 247 7.15 -22.09 -16.24
CA GLU A 247 6.32 -21.12 -16.96
C GLU A 247 4.82 -21.31 -16.65
N TYR A 248 4.12 -20.20 -16.47
CA TYR A 248 2.67 -20.09 -16.29
C TYR A 248 2.14 -19.18 -17.40
N ALA A 249 1.55 -19.79 -18.42
CA ALA A 249 0.98 -19.08 -19.57
C ALA A 249 -0.52 -18.85 -19.40
N GLY A 250 -1.08 -17.86 -20.13
CA GLY A 250 -2.51 -17.58 -20.16
C GLY A 250 -3.07 -17.04 -18.85
N LEU A 251 -2.23 -16.41 -18.01
CA LEU A 251 -2.70 -15.74 -16.81
C LEU A 251 -3.40 -14.42 -17.17
N LEU A 252 -4.27 -13.93 -16.30
CA LEU A 252 -5.02 -12.68 -16.48
C LEU A 252 -6.06 -12.71 -17.61
N GLN A 253 -6.52 -13.89 -18.03
CA GLN A 253 -7.60 -14.01 -19.00
C GLN A 253 -8.95 -13.63 -18.38
N PHE A 254 -9.72 -12.77 -19.04
CA PHE A 254 -11.08 -12.43 -18.61
C PHE A 254 -12.09 -13.50 -19.01
N GLU A 255 -13.03 -13.76 -18.10
CA GLU A 255 -14.20 -14.60 -18.37
C GLU A 255 -15.46 -13.95 -17.81
N ASP A 256 -16.51 -13.94 -18.62
CA ASP A 256 -17.79 -13.31 -18.32
C ASP A 256 -18.95 -14.29 -18.54
N THR A 257 -19.84 -14.38 -17.56
CA THR A 257 -21.02 -15.26 -17.56
C THR A 257 -22.26 -14.49 -17.12
N ALA A 258 -23.45 -14.88 -17.56
CA ALA A 258 -24.68 -14.34 -16.99
C ALA A 258 -24.84 -14.73 -15.50
N ASP A 259 -25.34 -13.79 -14.69
CA ASP A 259 -25.77 -14.02 -13.32
C ASP A 259 -27.22 -13.53 -13.16
N ILE A 260 -28.15 -14.49 -13.16
CA ILE A 260 -29.58 -14.23 -12.97
C ILE A 260 -30.00 -14.37 -11.50
N GLY A 261 -29.00 -14.45 -10.61
CA GLY A 261 -29.15 -14.66 -9.19
C GLY A 261 -29.60 -13.42 -8.44
N ASP A 262 -29.15 -13.34 -7.20
CA ASP A 262 -29.38 -12.23 -6.28
C ASP A 262 -28.12 -11.96 -5.43
N GLU A 263 -28.20 -11.01 -4.51
CA GLU A 263 -27.06 -10.63 -3.65
C GLU A 263 -26.52 -11.76 -2.77
N TYR A 264 -27.31 -12.81 -2.52
CA TYR A 264 -26.86 -13.97 -1.74
C TYR A 264 -26.16 -14.99 -2.63
N ASP A 265 -26.80 -15.40 -3.73
CA ASP A 265 -26.36 -16.57 -4.50
C ASP A 265 -26.22 -16.25 -5.98
N TYR A 266 -25.06 -16.64 -6.53
CA TYR A 266 -24.87 -16.73 -7.98
C TYR A 266 -25.87 -17.72 -8.55
N CYS A 267 -26.52 -17.36 -9.66
CA CYS A 267 -27.35 -18.28 -10.42
C CYS A 267 -26.98 -18.20 -11.90
N PRO A 268 -26.35 -19.25 -12.47
CA PRO A 268 -26.03 -19.25 -13.89
C PRO A 268 -27.32 -19.28 -14.72
N LEU A 269 -27.28 -18.64 -15.88
CA LEU A 269 -28.32 -18.80 -16.90
C LEU A 269 -28.16 -20.17 -17.57
N GLN A 270 -29.26 -20.93 -17.67
CA GLN A 270 -29.21 -22.27 -18.23
C GLN A 270 -28.85 -22.25 -19.72
N GLY A 271 -27.79 -22.97 -20.10
CA GLY A 271 -27.32 -23.03 -21.48
C GLY A 271 -26.45 -21.84 -21.90
N ASP A 272 -26.14 -20.93 -20.97
CA ASP A 272 -25.15 -19.88 -21.20
C ASP A 272 -23.76 -20.49 -21.41
N VAL A 273 -23.00 -19.88 -22.30
CA VAL A 273 -21.62 -20.27 -22.62
C VAL A 273 -20.72 -19.14 -22.11
N PRO A 274 -19.75 -19.42 -21.22
CA PRO A 274 -18.83 -18.40 -20.74
C PRO A 274 -18.14 -17.69 -21.90
N LEU A 275 -18.22 -16.36 -21.89
CA LEU A 275 -17.48 -15.52 -22.83
C LEU A 275 -16.08 -15.34 -22.29
N ARG A 276 -15.12 -16.03 -22.90
CA ARG A 276 -13.69 -15.83 -22.63
C ARG A 276 -13.12 -14.87 -23.64
N PHE A 277 -12.42 -13.88 -23.14
CA PHE A 277 -11.77 -12.91 -24.00
C PHE A 277 -10.42 -13.46 -24.40
N GLU A 278 -10.37 -13.89 -25.66
CA GLU A 278 -9.17 -14.33 -26.37
C GLU A 278 -8.84 -13.26 -27.41
N ASP A 279 -7.56 -13.00 -27.65
CA ASP A 279 -7.08 -12.06 -28.66
C ASP A 279 -7.59 -10.61 -28.49
N LEU A 280 -7.51 -10.07 -27.27
CA LEU A 280 -7.84 -8.67 -27.02
C LEU A 280 -6.85 -7.73 -27.72
N ASP A 281 -7.38 -6.69 -28.38
CA ASP A 281 -6.55 -5.58 -28.87
C ASP A 281 -6.18 -4.69 -27.68
N VAL A 282 -4.92 -4.84 -27.23
CA VAL A 282 -4.41 -4.17 -26.03
C VAL A 282 -3.28 -3.22 -26.38
N LEU A 283 -3.26 -2.07 -25.70
CA LEU A 283 -2.12 -1.16 -25.70
C LEU A 283 -1.27 -1.45 -24.46
N CYS A 284 0.00 -1.82 -24.67
CA CYS A 284 0.98 -2.05 -23.61
C CYS A 284 2.03 -0.91 -23.62
N GLU A 285 2.21 -0.25 -22.49
CA GLU A 285 3.17 0.83 -22.31
C GLU A 285 4.02 0.60 -21.06
N CYS A 286 5.34 0.80 -21.17
CA CYS A 286 6.22 0.78 -20.01
C CYS A 286 6.12 2.11 -19.24
N VAL A 287 5.58 2.06 -18.03
CA VAL A 287 5.42 3.22 -17.13
C VAL A 287 6.67 3.42 -16.28
N HIS A 288 7.25 2.32 -15.80
CA HIS A 288 8.48 2.31 -15.01
C HIS A 288 9.41 1.21 -15.52
N ASP A 289 10.67 1.55 -15.79
CA ASP A 289 11.66 0.64 -16.38
C ASP A 289 12.70 0.11 -15.38
N GLY A 290 12.54 0.44 -14.09
CA GLY A 290 13.44 0.07 -13.01
C GLY A 290 14.21 1.27 -12.43
N PRO A 291 15.23 1.03 -11.57
CA PRO A 291 15.82 -0.27 -11.24
C PRO A 291 15.18 -1.01 -10.05
N LEU A 292 14.22 -0.42 -9.34
CA LEU A 292 13.59 -1.03 -8.15
C LEU A 292 12.16 -1.51 -8.41
N ILE A 293 11.41 -0.78 -9.23
CA ILE A 293 10.06 -1.10 -9.69
C ILE A 293 10.03 -1.02 -11.21
N GLY A 294 9.52 -2.07 -11.82
CA GLY A 294 9.11 -2.08 -13.21
C GLY A 294 7.59 -2.20 -13.28
N THR A 295 6.96 -1.42 -14.17
CA THR A 295 5.51 -1.39 -14.35
C THR A 295 5.15 -1.27 -15.81
N LEU A 296 4.30 -2.18 -16.29
CA LEU A 296 3.63 -2.10 -17.59
C LEU A 296 2.18 -1.70 -17.36
N ARG A 297 1.68 -0.72 -18.12
CA ARG A 297 0.27 -0.38 -18.21
C ARG A 297 -0.32 -1.04 -19.44
N VAL A 298 -1.37 -1.83 -19.25
CA VAL A 298 -2.10 -2.53 -20.29
C VAL A 298 -3.53 -1.98 -20.32
N SER A 299 -3.92 -1.37 -21.43
CA SER A 299 -5.27 -0.81 -21.62
C SER A 299 -6.03 -1.56 -22.70
N GLY A 300 -7.32 -1.80 -22.49
CA GLY A 300 -8.16 -2.51 -23.44
C GLY A 300 -9.65 -2.34 -23.14
N SER A 301 -10.49 -3.02 -23.92
CA SER A 301 -11.94 -2.93 -23.82
C SER A 301 -12.59 -4.31 -23.92
N LEU A 302 -13.55 -4.58 -23.04
CA LEU A 302 -14.36 -5.80 -23.05
C LEU A 302 -15.73 -5.49 -23.66
N ARG A 303 -16.11 -6.24 -24.70
CA ARG A 303 -17.45 -6.14 -25.28
C ARG A 303 -18.36 -7.22 -24.68
N ILE A 304 -19.22 -6.81 -23.74
CA ILE A 304 -20.02 -7.71 -22.91
C ILE A 304 -21.50 -7.53 -23.27
N PRO A 305 -22.33 -8.60 -23.32
CA PRO A 305 -23.79 -8.48 -23.39
C PRO A 305 -24.33 -7.53 -22.32
N ALA A 306 -25.21 -6.60 -22.71
CA ALA A 306 -25.72 -5.53 -21.84
C ALA A 306 -26.43 -6.05 -20.56
N GLY A 307 -26.91 -7.29 -20.61
CA GLY A 307 -27.44 -8.05 -19.49
C GLY A 307 -28.13 -9.31 -19.96
N VAL A 308 -29.23 -9.68 -19.30
CA VAL A 308 -30.12 -10.75 -19.76
C VAL A 308 -31.37 -10.18 -20.42
N ASP A 309 -31.96 -10.95 -21.34
CA ASP A 309 -33.22 -10.54 -21.98
C ASP A 309 -34.37 -10.45 -20.95
N SER A 310 -35.47 -9.78 -21.33
CA SER A 310 -36.63 -9.61 -20.46
C SER A 310 -37.31 -10.92 -20.03
N GLY A 311 -37.07 -12.01 -20.77
CA GLY A 311 -37.59 -13.34 -20.48
C GLY A 311 -36.66 -14.20 -19.61
N ILE A 312 -35.44 -13.72 -19.32
CA ILE A 312 -34.37 -14.46 -18.65
C ILE A 312 -34.10 -15.79 -19.40
N ALA A 313 -34.17 -15.77 -20.73
CA ALA A 313 -33.98 -16.94 -21.58
C ALA A 313 -32.58 -17.00 -22.19
N ALA A 314 -32.03 -15.85 -22.57
CA ALA A 314 -30.70 -15.68 -23.11
C ALA A 314 -30.04 -14.38 -22.59
N ARG A 315 -28.74 -14.27 -22.81
CA ARG A 315 -28.04 -12.98 -22.72
C ARG A 315 -28.54 -12.05 -23.82
N SER A 316 -28.50 -10.75 -23.56
CA SER A 316 -28.87 -9.72 -24.54
C SER A 316 -28.01 -9.83 -25.81
N GLU A 317 -28.62 -9.65 -26.98
CA GLU A 317 -27.87 -9.50 -28.25
C GLU A 317 -27.14 -8.15 -28.31
N ASP A 318 -27.69 -7.12 -27.64
CA ASP A 318 -27.04 -5.83 -27.49
C ASP A 318 -25.83 -5.95 -26.55
N THR A 319 -24.71 -5.37 -26.96
CA THR A 319 -23.47 -5.35 -26.18
C THR A 319 -23.12 -3.94 -25.73
N VAL A 320 -22.51 -3.85 -24.55
CA VAL A 320 -21.89 -2.65 -24.00
C VAL A 320 -20.37 -2.82 -23.97
N VAL A 321 -19.65 -1.72 -23.92
CA VAL A 321 -18.19 -1.70 -23.81
C VAL A 321 -17.84 -1.39 -22.36
N CYS A 322 -17.00 -2.23 -21.76
CA CYS A 322 -16.42 -2.03 -20.44
C CYS A 322 -14.91 -1.84 -20.61
N ASP A 323 -14.44 -0.61 -20.51
CA ASP A 323 -13.02 -0.26 -20.67
C ASP A 323 -12.24 -0.61 -19.40
N TYR A 324 -10.99 -1.03 -19.58
CA TYR A 324 -10.10 -1.31 -18.46
C TYR A 324 -8.68 -0.79 -18.67
N GLU A 325 -8.04 -0.48 -17.55
CA GLU A 325 -6.61 -0.21 -17.45
C GLU A 325 -6.03 -1.11 -16.36
N MET A 326 -4.88 -1.74 -16.63
CA MET A 326 -4.21 -2.64 -15.71
C MET A 326 -2.74 -2.26 -15.59
N GLU A 327 -2.28 -2.00 -14.36
CA GLU A 327 -0.87 -1.80 -14.04
C GLU A 327 -0.30 -3.12 -13.48
N ILE A 328 0.63 -3.71 -14.22
CA ILE A 328 1.33 -4.94 -13.87
C ILE A 328 2.74 -4.57 -13.44
N SER A 329 3.06 -4.82 -12.16
CA SER A 329 4.32 -4.40 -11.56
C SER A 329 5.11 -5.56 -10.96
N VAL A 330 6.43 -5.49 -11.10
CA VAL A 330 7.37 -6.38 -10.38
C VAL A 330 8.36 -5.53 -9.58
N TYR A 331 8.67 -5.99 -8.37
CA TYR A 331 9.54 -5.27 -7.45
C TYR A 331 10.86 -5.99 -7.25
N SER A 332 11.92 -5.23 -7.03
CA SER A 332 13.21 -5.76 -6.57
C SER A 332 13.01 -6.56 -5.27
N GLY A 333 13.69 -7.70 -5.15
CA GLY A 333 13.64 -8.54 -3.95
C GLY A 333 12.35 -9.36 -3.76
N SER A 334 11.42 -9.36 -4.73
CA SER A 334 10.12 -10.04 -4.59
C SER A 334 9.77 -10.94 -5.78
N PRO A 335 9.24 -12.16 -5.56
CA PRO A 335 8.68 -12.99 -6.62
C PRO A 335 7.23 -12.62 -7.00
N ALA A 336 6.60 -11.69 -6.28
CA ALA A 336 5.20 -11.33 -6.51
C ALA A 336 5.03 -10.43 -7.74
N VAL A 337 4.05 -10.76 -8.57
CA VAL A 337 3.57 -9.90 -9.66
C VAL A 337 2.34 -9.16 -9.16
N HIS A 338 2.44 -7.85 -9.01
CA HIS A 338 1.37 -7.00 -8.51
C HIS A 338 0.50 -6.54 -9.67
N VAL A 339 -0.82 -6.57 -9.49
CA VAL A 339 -1.80 -6.12 -10.47
C VAL A 339 -2.77 -5.17 -9.79
N ARG A 340 -2.85 -3.95 -10.32
CA ARG A 340 -3.93 -3.00 -10.03
C ARG A 340 -4.72 -2.80 -11.31
N MET A 341 -6.02 -3.09 -11.26
CA MET A 341 -6.92 -2.95 -12.40
C MET A 341 -8.01 -1.93 -12.10
N GLU A 342 -8.28 -1.04 -13.04
CA GLU A 342 -9.47 -0.20 -13.09
C GLU A 342 -10.37 -0.69 -14.23
N LEU A 343 -11.67 -0.82 -13.97
CA LEU A 343 -12.67 -1.27 -14.93
C LEU A 343 -13.90 -0.38 -14.85
N ASP A 344 -14.37 0.17 -15.97
CA ASP A 344 -15.67 0.83 -16.04
C ASP A 344 -16.76 -0.17 -16.42
N ASN A 345 -17.49 -0.69 -15.43
CA ASN A 345 -18.54 -1.67 -15.68
C ASN A 345 -19.83 -1.02 -16.22
N GLN A 346 -20.22 -1.40 -17.43
CA GLN A 346 -21.45 -0.94 -18.08
C GLN A 346 -22.50 -2.06 -18.24
N ALA A 347 -22.15 -3.31 -17.91
CA ALA A 347 -23.02 -4.49 -18.06
C ALA A 347 -23.81 -4.79 -16.78
N ARG A 348 -24.89 -5.55 -16.93
CA ARG A 348 -25.82 -5.95 -15.85
C ARG A 348 -25.99 -7.46 -15.84
N ASP A 349 -26.52 -8.00 -14.75
CA ASP A 349 -26.93 -9.42 -14.64
C ASP A 349 -25.84 -10.39 -15.12
N HIS A 350 -24.59 -10.14 -14.69
CA HIS A 350 -23.40 -10.85 -15.14
C HIS A 350 -22.37 -10.99 -14.01
N ARG A 351 -21.41 -11.89 -14.22
CA ARG A 351 -20.27 -12.12 -13.36
C ARG A 351 -19.01 -12.08 -14.20
N LEU A 352 -18.09 -11.18 -13.85
CA LEU A 352 -16.77 -11.06 -14.47
C LEU A 352 -15.70 -11.65 -13.55
N ARG A 353 -14.82 -12.44 -14.15
CA ARG A 353 -13.71 -13.13 -13.48
C ARG A 353 -12.41 -12.95 -14.23
N ILE A 354 -11.31 -13.15 -13.51
CA ILE A 354 -9.97 -13.34 -14.09
C ILE A 354 -9.50 -14.77 -13.80
N LEU A 355 -8.92 -15.40 -14.82
CA LEU A 355 -8.44 -16.78 -14.78
C LEU A 355 -6.92 -16.87 -14.63
N PHE A 356 -6.48 -17.84 -13.83
CA PHE A 356 -5.08 -18.15 -13.57
C PHE A 356 -4.83 -19.66 -13.71
N PRO A 357 -4.51 -20.15 -14.93
CA PRO A 357 -4.12 -21.54 -15.15
C PRO A 357 -2.87 -21.90 -14.34
N THR A 358 -2.99 -22.87 -13.42
CA THR A 358 -1.89 -23.19 -12.48
C THR A 358 -1.04 -24.37 -12.95
N TYR A 359 -1.61 -25.27 -13.76
CA TYR A 359 -0.99 -26.51 -14.25
C TYR A 359 -0.43 -27.41 -13.15
N THR A 360 -0.96 -27.29 -11.93
CA THR A 360 -0.48 -28.05 -10.76
C THR A 360 -0.98 -29.49 -10.73
N GLY A 361 -2.14 -29.76 -11.33
CA GLY A 361 -2.85 -31.04 -11.25
C GLY A 361 -3.44 -31.32 -9.86
N SER A 362 -3.42 -30.34 -8.95
CA SER A 362 -3.82 -30.54 -7.56
C SER A 362 -5.29 -30.93 -7.45
N LYS A 363 -5.59 -31.75 -6.43
CA LYS A 363 -6.96 -32.19 -6.10
C LYS A 363 -7.58 -31.36 -5.00
N THR A 364 -6.79 -30.55 -4.32
CA THR A 364 -7.23 -29.64 -3.28
C THR A 364 -6.74 -28.22 -3.57
N CYS A 365 -7.46 -27.24 -3.04
CA CYS A 365 -7.08 -25.84 -3.01
C CYS A 365 -6.97 -25.39 -1.55
N LEU A 366 -6.15 -24.38 -1.31
CA LEU A 366 -5.95 -23.77 -0.01
C LEU A 366 -6.44 -22.33 -0.08
N ALA A 367 -7.18 -21.88 0.92
CA ALA A 367 -7.54 -20.47 1.07
C ALA A 367 -7.53 -20.08 2.54
N ASP A 368 -7.14 -18.86 2.84
CA ASP A 368 -7.22 -18.35 4.19
C ASP A 368 -8.66 -18.07 4.62
N SER A 369 -8.88 -18.22 5.92
CA SER A 369 -10.14 -17.96 6.60
C SER A 369 -9.83 -17.31 7.95
N MET A 370 -10.82 -17.26 8.84
CA MET A 370 -10.70 -16.73 10.18
C MET A 370 -9.74 -17.62 11.00
N PHE A 371 -8.47 -17.22 11.04
CA PHE A 371 -7.38 -17.88 11.79
C PHE A 371 -7.08 -19.32 11.38
N ASP A 372 -7.31 -19.66 10.11
CA ASP A 372 -6.92 -20.96 9.55
C ASP A 372 -6.61 -20.83 8.05
N ILE A 373 -5.83 -21.79 7.55
CA ILE A 373 -5.63 -22.02 6.12
C ILE A 373 -6.39 -23.30 5.78
N VAL A 374 -7.54 -23.11 5.14
CA VAL A 374 -8.52 -24.17 4.91
C VAL A 374 -8.22 -24.86 3.60
N GLU A 375 -8.05 -26.18 3.68
CA GLU A 375 -7.90 -27.05 2.52
C GLU A 375 -9.26 -27.58 2.09
N ARG A 376 -9.61 -27.44 0.81
CA ARG A 376 -10.88 -27.89 0.23
C ARG A 376 -10.62 -28.67 -1.06
N PRO A 377 -11.44 -29.66 -1.43
CA PRO A 377 -11.32 -30.31 -2.72
C PRO A 377 -11.52 -29.28 -3.84
N VAL A 378 -10.82 -29.41 -4.96
CA VAL A 378 -11.03 -28.54 -6.15
C VAL A 378 -12.47 -28.67 -6.68
N ARG A 379 -13.07 -29.86 -6.52
CA ARG A 379 -14.47 -30.10 -6.81
C ARG A 379 -15.22 -30.48 -5.54
N PRO A 380 -16.09 -29.61 -5.00
CA PRO A 380 -16.95 -30.01 -3.91
C PRO A 380 -17.98 -31.04 -4.38
N SER A 381 -18.24 -32.05 -3.57
CA SER A 381 -19.32 -33.01 -3.80
C SER A 381 -20.57 -32.59 -3.04
N GLY A 382 -21.70 -32.53 -3.73
CA GLY A 382 -23.00 -32.33 -3.10
C GLY A 382 -23.56 -33.64 -2.51
N GLY A 383 -24.41 -33.50 -1.49
CA GLY A 383 -25.24 -34.60 -1.00
C GLY A 383 -26.57 -34.68 -1.77
N ALA A 384 -27.10 -35.89 -1.98
CA ALA A 384 -28.39 -36.08 -2.65
C ALA A 384 -29.56 -35.41 -1.91
N ASP A 385 -29.45 -35.28 -0.59
CA ASP A 385 -30.46 -34.69 0.29
C ASP A 385 -30.21 -33.21 0.61
N TRP A 386 -29.20 -32.57 -0.01
CA TRP A 386 -28.95 -31.15 0.21
C TRP A 386 -30.07 -30.31 -0.38
N TYR A 387 -30.55 -29.33 0.40
CA TYR A 387 -31.64 -28.46 -0.03
C TYR A 387 -31.24 -27.57 -1.22
N GLN A 388 -30.01 -27.07 -1.19
CA GLN A 388 -29.39 -26.32 -2.28
C GLN A 388 -28.34 -27.20 -2.97
N PRO A 389 -28.19 -27.11 -4.30
CA PRO A 389 -27.09 -27.75 -4.99
C PRO A 389 -25.75 -27.25 -4.46
N VAL A 390 -24.71 -28.07 -4.65
CA VAL A 390 -23.35 -27.69 -4.27
C VAL A 390 -22.89 -26.47 -5.10
N ALA A 391 -22.45 -25.42 -4.42
CA ALA A 391 -21.80 -24.29 -5.07
C ALA A 391 -20.33 -24.65 -5.39
N PRO A 392 -19.84 -24.34 -6.60
CA PRO A 392 -18.44 -24.59 -6.97
C PRO A 392 -17.49 -23.51 -6.44
N THR A 393 -18.02 -22.38 -5.94
CA THR A 393 -17.25 -21.26 -5.41
C THR A 393 -16.87 -21.47 -3.96
N TYR A 394 -15.73 -20.90 -3.57
CA TYR A 394 -15.21 -20.92 -2.21
C TYR A 394 -14.94 -19.51 -1.69
N PRO A 395 -15.13 -19.29 -0.38
CA PRO A 395 -14.69 -18.07 0.27
C PRO A 395 -13.17 -18.09 0.49
N MET A 396 -12.58 -16.92 0.35
CA MET A 396 -11.23 -16.60 0.81
C MET A 396 -11.24 -15.23 1.49
N ARG A 397 -10.24 -14.94 2.31
CA ARG A 397 -10.11 -13.61 2.92
C ARG A 397 -9.06 -12.76 2.20
N SER A 398 -7.92 -13.36 1.89
CA SER A 398 -6.76 -12.65 1.35
C SER A 398 -5.99 -13.46 0.31
N PHE A 399 -6.12 -14.79 0.25
CA PHE A 399 -5.53 -15.56 -0.84
C PHE A 399 -6.21 -16.90 -1.12
N ALA A 400 -6.02 -17.38 -2.35
CA ALA A 400 -6.25 -18.75 -2.77
C ALA A 400 -4.98 -19.33 -3.41
N ALA A 401 -4.72 -20.63 -3.20
CA ALA A 401 -3.53 -21.32 -3.67
C ALA A 401 -3.86 -22.71 -4.20
N LEU A 402 -3.25 -23.04 -5.34
CA LEU A 402 -3.12 -24.41 -5.84
C LEU A 402 -1.65 -24.77 -5.83
N LEU A 403 -1.31 -25.85 -5.13
CA LEU A 403 0.06 -26.25 -4.87
C LEU A 403 0.28 -27.71 -5.24
N SER A 404 1.47 -28.03 -5.76
CA SER A 404 2.02 -29.37 -5.92
C SER A 404 3.48 -29.38 -5.50
N GLU A 405 4.11 -30.56 -5.47
CA GLU A 405 5.54 -30.67 -5.15
C GLU A 405 6.43 -29.85 -6.09
N GLU A 406 6.11 -29.84 -7.39
CA GLU A 406 6.97 -29.25 -8.43
C GLU A 406 6.63 -27.80 -8.76
N ARG A 407 5.36 -27.37 -8.58
CA ARG A 407 4.91 -26.01 -8.89
C ARG A 407 3.68 -25.63 -8.08
N GLY A 408 3.47 -24.33 -7.90
CA GLY A 408 2.30 -23.78 -7.24
C GLY A 408 2.04 -22.35 -7.70
N LEU A 409 0.80 -21.92 -7.60
CA LEU A 409 0.40 -20.55 -7.88
C LEU A 409 -0.52 -20.07 -6.77
N VAL A 410 -0.22 -18.87 -6.26
CA VAL A 410 -1.01 -18.20 -5.23
C VAL A 410 -1.53 -16.89 -5.79
N VAL A 411 -2.81 -16.64 -5.60
CA VAL A 411 -3.47 -15.38 -5.93
C VAL A 411 -3.85 -14.71 -4.62
N CYS A 412 -3.17 -13.61 -4.31
CA CYS A 412 -3.44 -12.78 -3.13
C CYS A 412 -4.33 -11.61 -3.53
N THR A 413 -5.26 -11.18 -2.69
CA THR A 413 -6.23 -10.13 -3.01
C THR A 413 -6.37 -9.12 -1.89
N ARG A 414 -6.87 -7.93 -2.23
CA ARG A 414 -7.34 -6.92 -1.26
C ARG A 414 -8.83 -6.65 -1.51
N GLY A 415 -9.69 -7.31 -0.73
CA GLY A 415 -11.13 -7.10 -0.79
C GLY A 415 -11.92 -8.03 -1.70
N LEU A 416 -11.26 -8.87 -2.51
CA LEU A 416 -11.93 -9.93 -3.28
C LEU A 416 -11.97 -11.23 -2.47
N VAL A 417 -13.18 -11.77 -2.27
CA VAL A 417 -13.44 -12.83 -1.27
C VAL A 417 -14.03 -14.11 -1.86
N GLU A 418 -14.21 -14.20 -3.17
CA GLU A 418 -14.77 -15.35 -3.87
C GLU A 418 -13.81 -15.84 -4.96
N PHE A 419 -13.58 -17.15 -5.00
CA PHE A 419 -12.89 -17.80 -6.11
C PHE A 419 -13.56 -19.14 -6.44
N GLU A 420 -13.30 -19.65 -7.62
CA GLU A 420 -13.64 -21.00 -8.06
C GLU A 420 -12.38 -21.67 -8.62
N VAL A 421 -12.32 -23.00 -8.63
CA VAL A 421 -11.25 -23.73 -9.32
C VAL A 421 -11.85 -24.53 -10.47
N LEU A 422 -11.53 -24.11 -11.70
CA LEU A 422 -11.97 -24.78 -12.91
C LEU A 422 -11.06 -25.99 -13.20
N ASP A 423 -11.66 -27.12 -13.58
CA ASP A 423 -10.94 -28.37 -13.89
C ASP A 423 -10.45 -28.38 -15.35
N GLU A 424 -9.63 -27.38 -15.65
CA GLU A 424 -8.94 -27.20 -16.92
C GLU A 424 -7.53 -26.68 -16.63
N GLY A 425 -6.60 -26.88 -17.57
CA GLY A 425 -5.22 -26.42 -17.39
C GLY A 425 -4.57 -26.96 -16.12
N GLY A 426 -4.93 -28.17 -15.67
CA GLY A 426 -4.42 -28.75 -14.42
C GLY A 426 -4.91 -28.02 -13.15
N GLY A 427 -6.00 -27.28 -13.23
CA GLY A 427 -6.56 -26.45 -12.15
C GLY A 427 -6.34 -24.97 -12.44
N THR A 428 -7.42 -24.25 -12.71
CA THR A 428 -7.40 -22.82 -13.01
C THR A 428 -8.12 -22.07 -11.89
N ILE A 429 -7.43 -21.17 -11.20
CA ILE A 429 -8.07 -20.30 -10.21
C ILE A 429 -8.86 -19.25 -10.99
N ALA A 430 -10.18 -19.22 -10.80
CA ALA A 430 -11.06 -18.19 -11.33
C ALA A 430 -11.41 -17.22 -10.20
N LEU A 431 -10.79 -16.05 -10.21
CA LEU A 431 -11.03 -14.99 -9.24
C LEU A 431 -12.25 -14.17 -9.67
N THR A 432 -13.29 -14.14 -8.85
CA THR A 432 -14.44 -13.27 -9.10
C THR A 432 -14.05 -11.82 -8.84
N LEU A 433 -14.10 -10.98 -9.88
CA LEU A 433 -13.87 -9.53 -9.74
C LEU A 433 -15.16 -8.83 -9.32
N LEU A 434 -16.24 -9.10 -10.04
CA LEU A 434 -17.53 -8.49 -9.78
C LEU A 434 -18.68 -9.44 -10.12
N ARG A 435 -19.77 -9.32 -9.36
CA ARG A 435 -21.09 -9.84 -9.69
C ARG A 435 -22.05 -8.65 -9.72
N SER A 436 -22.82 -8.56 -10.80
CA SER A 436 -23.81 -7.51 -11.02
C SER A 436 -25.18 -8.17 -11.05
N VAL A 437 -26.02 -7.85 -10.05
CA VAL A 437 -27.36 -8.40 -9.88
C VAL A 437 -28.35 -7.29 -9.53
N GLY A 438 -29.63 -7.48 -9.83
CA GLY A 438 -30.66 -6.44 -9.64
C GLY A 438 -31.52 -6.58 -8.38
N TRP A 439 -31.29 -7.58 -7.54
CA TRP A 439 -32.20 -7.96 -6.46
C TRP A 439 -31.45 -8.39 -5.20
N LEU A 440 -31.99 -7.99 -4.04
CA LEU A 440 -31.53 -8.47 -2.73
C LEU A 440 -31.78 -9.98 -2.59
N SER A 441 -33.00 -10.42 -2.90
CA SER A 441 -33.35 -11.84 -2.89
C SER A 441 -34.38 -12.18 -3.94
N LYS A 442 -34.29 -13.38 -4.52
CA LYS A 442 -35.24 -13.92 -5.49
C LYS A 442 -35.62 -15.36 -5.13
N ALA A 443 -36.82 -15.76 -5.58
CA ALA A 443 -37.29 -17.14 -5.56
C ALA A 443 -37.22 -17.73 -6.97
N GLY A 444 -37.23 -19.07 -7.06
CA GLY A 444 -37.26 -19.79 -8.33
C GLY A 444 -35.91 -19.91 -9.04
N MET A 445 -34.79 -19.65 -8.36
CA MET A 445 -33.45 -19.84 -8.91
C MET A 445 -33.09 -21.33 -8.92
N THR A 446 -32.24 -21.74 -9.87
CA THR A 446 -31.76 -23.13 -9.93
C THR A 446 -30.78 -23.45 -8.80
N THR A 447 -30.07 -22.44 -8.30
CA THR A 447 -29.12 -22.54 -7.18
C THR A 447 -29.78 -22.40 -5.81
N ARG A 448 -30.96 -21.78 -5.73
CA ARG A 448 -31.79 -21.74 -4.51
C ARG A 448 -33.29 -21.56 -4.85
N ARG A 449 -34.13 -22.47 -4.33
CA ARG A 449 -35.57 -22.51 -4.65
C ARG A 449 -36.38 -21.37 -4.02
N ASP A 450 -36.19 -21.12 -2.73
CA ASP A 450 -36.93 -20.10 -1.98
C ASP A 450 -36.11 -18.82 -1.82
N ALA A 451 -36.76 -17.69 -1.60
CA ALA A 451 -36.06 -16.45 -1.25
C ALA A 451 -35.33 -16.59 0.10
N ALA A 452 -34.07 -16.12 0.17
CA ALA A 452 -33.27 -16.03 1.40
C ALA A 452 -33.69 -14.83 2.27
N GLY A 453 -34.34 -13.83 1.67
CA GLY A 453 -34.80 -12.62 2.34
C GLY A 453 -35.95 -11.93 1.59
N PRO A 454 -36.25 -10.66 1.90
CA PRO A 454 -37.23 -9.87 1.19
C PRO A 454 -36.91 -9.77 -0.31
N VAL A 455 -37.93 -9.95 -1.15
CA VAL A 455 -37.80 -9.78 -2.61
C VAL A 455 -37.87 -8.29 -2.92
N LEU A 456 -36.70 -7.66 -3.02
CA LEU A 456 -36.54 -6.22 -3.22
C LEU A 456 -35.55 -5.97 -4.36
N GLU A 457 -35.90 -5.01 -5.22
CA GLU A 457 -34.97 -4.52 -6.24
C GLU A 457 -33.84 -3.72 -5.59
N THR A 458 -32.63 -3.96 -6.06
CA THR A 458 -31.42 -3.27 -5.63
C THR A 458 -30.63 -2.83 -6.86
N PRO A 459 -31.06 -1.76 -7.57
CA PRO A 459 -30.40 -1.34 -8.81
C PRO A 459 -28.91 -1.01 -8.66
N GLY A 460 -28.49 -0.59 -7.46
CA GLY A 460 -27.08 -0.35 -7.15
C GLY A 460 -26.21 -1.60 -7.10
N ALA A 461 -26.79 -2.79 -6.86
CA ALA A 461 -26.07 -4.08 -6.84
C ALA A 461 -25.65 -4.54 -8.26
N GLN A 462 -26.03 -3.79 -9.29
CA GLN A 462 -25.49 -3.96 -10.64
C GLN A 462 -24.06 -3.42 -10.77
N CYS A 463 -23.56 -2.67 -9.78
CA CYS A 463 -22.18 -2.20 -9.73
C CYS A 463 -21.73 -1.45 -11.01
N ILE A 464 -22.61 -0.60 -11.55
CA ILE A 464 -22.32 0.21 -12.76
C ILE A 464 -21.32 1.30 -12.42
N GLY A 465 -20.35 1.52 -13.30
CA GLY A 465 -19.30 2.52 -13.18
C GLY A 465 -17.94 1.92 -12.81
N THR A 466 -16.99 2.80 -12.50
CA THR A 466 -15.61 2.46 -12.20
C THR A 466 -15.45 1.59 -10.95
N GLN A 467 -14.77 0.47 -11.10
CA GLN A 467 -14.33 -0.44 -10.06
C GLN A 467 -12.80 -0.54 -10.06
N VAL A 468 -12.20 -0.70 -8.88
CA VAL A 468 -10.75 -0.89 -8.73
C VAL A 468 -10.49 -2.22 -8.02
N PHE A 469 -9.63 -3.04 -8.62
CA PHE A 469 -9.26 -4.35 -8.10
C PHE A 469 -7.74 -4.41 -7.88
N GLU A 470 -7.34 -4.93 -6.73
CA GLU A 470 -5.93 -5.13 -6.36
C GLU A 470 -5.67 -6.58 -5.98
N PHE A 471 -4.78 -7.22 -6.71
CA PHE A 471 -4.34 -8.58 -6.43
C PHE A 471 -2.88 -8.79 -6.84
N ALA A 472 -2.28 -9.88 -6.36
CA ALA A 472 -0.93 -10.29 -6.73
C ALA A 472 -0.87 -11.78 -7.04
N VAL A 473 -0.03 -12.14 -8.00
CA VAL A 473 0.24 -13.53 -8.38
C VAL A 473 1.63 -13.90 -7.91
N VAL A 474 1.74 -14.98 -7.14
CA VAL A 474 3.01 -15.45 -6.58
C VAL A 474 3.27 -16.89 -7.05
N PRO A 475 4.30 -17.12 -7.88
CA PRO A 475 4.73 -18.47 -8.20
C PRO A 475 5.48 -19.06 -7.00
N THR A 476 5.28 -20.34 -6.74
CA THR A 476 5.91 -21.06 -5.63
C THR A 476 6.10 -22.53 -6.00
N GLN A 477 6.73 -23.29 -5.11
CA GLN A 477 6.85 -24.75 -5.18
C GLN A 477 6.62 -25.37 -3.80
N GLY A 478 6.35 -26.67 -3.78
CA GLY A 478 6.11 -27.44 -2.56
C GLY A 478 4.62 -27.58 -2.22
N PRO A 479 4.26 -28.64 -1.46
CA PRO A 479 2.88 -29.11 -1.34
C PRO A 479 2.02 -28.29 -0.38
N GLY A 480 2.55 -27.25 0.26
CA GLY A 480 1.87 -26.53 1.32
C GLY A 480 2.30 -25.09 1.46
N VAL A 481 1.55 -24.35 2.28
CA VAL A 481 1.80 -22.94 2.55
C VAL A 481 2.92 -22.82 3.58
N GLY A 482 4.15 -22.73 3.08
CA GLY A 482 5.35 -22.60 3.91
C GLY A 482 5.60 -21.18 4.43
N PRO A 483 6.59 -21.00 5.33
CA PRO A 483 6.99 -19.71 5.89
C PRO A 483 7.26 -18.61 4.86
N ASP A 484 8.01 -18.91 3.80
CA ASP A 484 8.43 -17.92 2.79
C ASP A 484 7.23 -17.41 1.98
N LEU A 485 6.30 -18.31 1.66
CA LEU A 485 5.06 -17.94 0.99
C LEU A 485 4.17 -17.08 1.92
N LEU A 486 4.02 -17.47 3.19
CA LEU A 486 3.27 -16.67 4.16
C LEU A 486 3.87 -15.28 4.33
N GLN A 487 5.20 -15.18 4.36
CA GLN A 487 5.89 -13.90 4.41
C GLN A 487 5.58 -13.06 3.17
N THR A 488 5.67 -13.63 1.96
CA THR A 488 5.34 -12.93 0.71
C THR A 488 3.89 -12.43 0.71
N VAL A 489 2.95 -13.27 1.16
CA VAL A 489 1.53 -12.91 1.30
C VAL A 489 1.36 -11.76 2.30
N GLN A 490 2.00 -11.84 3.48
CA GLN A 490 1.95 -10.76 4.46
C GLN A 490 2.58 -9.47 3.93
N GLU A 491 3.68 -9.55 3.19
CA GLU A 491 4.35 -8.40 2.59
C GLU A 491 3.45 -7.68 1.59
N TYR A 492 2.71 -8.43 0.79
CA TYR A 492 1.67 -7.89 -0.09
C TYR A 492 0.53 -7.23 0.70
N LEU A 493 0.01 -7.88 1.74
CA LEU A 493 -1.14 -7.37 2.49
C LEU A 493 -0.80 -6.18 3.41
N LEU A 494 0.43 -6.15 3.92
CA LEU A 494 0.92 -5.21 4.91
C LEU A 494 2.21 -4.53 4.39
N PRO A 495 2.10 -3.61 3.41
CA PRO A 495 3.24 -2.83 2.95
C PRO A 495 3.83 -2.01 4.11
N MET A 496 5.11 -1.68 4.05
CA MET A 496 5.71 -0.80 5.05
C MET A 496 5.04 0.58 4.99
N ALA A 497 4.78 1.15 6.17
CA ALA A 497 4.26 2.51 6.28
C ALA A 497 5.41 3.49 6.49
N TYR A 498 5.18 4.76 6.21
CA TYR A 498 6.18 5.80 6.39
C TYR A 498 5.60 7.03 7.09
N VAL A 499 6.46 7.75 7.79
CA VAL A 499 6.19 9.10 8.30
C VAL A 499 7.39 9.98 7.96
N LEU A 500 7.13 11.10 7.27
CA LEU A 500 8.15 12.14 7.10
C LEU A 500 8.36 12.84 8.45
N ALA A 501 9.61 12.89 8.91
CA ALA A 501 9.96 13.42 10.22
C ALA A 501 11.15 14.39 10.10
N GLU A 502 10.97 15.62 10.58
CA GLU A 502 12.09 16.54 10.77
C GLU A 502 12.98 16.07 11.94
N SER A 503 14.28 16.35 11.90
CA SER A 503 15.22 15.92 12.95
C SER A 503 14.96 16.58 14.31
N SER A 504 14.29 17.74 14.35
CA SER A 504 13.97 18.45 15.60
C SER A 504 12.82 17.82 16.37
N ASP A 505 11.93 17.10 15.69
CA ASP A 505 10.62 16.76 16.25
C ASP A 505 10.60 15.39 16.91
N SER A 506 11.59 14.53 16.63
CA SER A 506 11.65 13.16 17.14
C SER A 506 13.06 12.56 17.06
N PRO A 507 13.96 12.91 18.00
CA PRO A 507 15.30 12.33 18.08
C PRO A 507 15.29 10.80 18.36
N ASP A 508 14.22 10.28 18.94
CA ASP A 508 14.12 8.89 19.42
C ASP A 508 13.66 7.87 18.36
N LEU A 509 13.45 8.28 17.10
CA LEU A 509 12.97 7.39 16.03
C LEU A 509 14.10 6.73 15.20
N ALA A 510 15.36 6.85 15.61
CA ALA A 510 16.49 6.32 14.83
C ALA A 510 16.33 4.82 14.50
N LEU A 511 15.99 4.04 15.52
CA LEU A 511 15.61 2.63 15.44
C LEU A 511 14.69 2.34 16.63
N VAL A 512 13.48 1.88 16.34
CA VAL A 512 12.52 1.43 17.36
C VAL A 512 12.38 -0.07 17.19
N GLU A 513 12.98 -0.82 18.11
CA GLU A 513 12.71 -2.24 18.24
C GLU A 513 11.25 -2.44 18.68
N GLY A 514 10.52 -3.28 17.95
CA GLY A 514 9.11 -3.51 18.17
C GLY A 514 8.85 -4.85 18.86
N VAL A 515 8.14 -5.72 18.15
CA VAL A 515 7.80 -7.07 18.59
C VAL A 515 8.15 -8.05 17.48
N GLU A 516 9.02 -9.00 17.79
CA GLU A 516 9.40 -10.08 16.88
C GLU A 516 8.86 -11.42 17.35
N VAL A 517 8.30 -12.20 16.43
CA VAL A 517 7.63 -13.48 16.71
C VAL A 517 8.24 -14.59 15.87
N GLU A 518 8.69 -15.64 16.56
CA GLU A 518 9.23 -16.87 15.97
C GLU A 518 8.48 -18.11 16.50
N PRO A 519 8.27 -19.15 15.68
CA PRO A 519 8.67 -19.28 14.27
C PRO A 519 7.71 -18.57 13.32
N SER A 520 8.08 -18.50 12.05
CA SER A 520 7.29 -17.80 11.02
C SER A 520 5.88 -18.30 10.76
N ALA A 521 5.57 -19.51 11.23
CA ALA A 521 4.24 -20.06 11.19
C ALA A 521 3.27 -19.44 12.22
N VAL A 522 3.77 -18.74 13.25
CA VAL A 522 2.93 -18.03 14.22
C VAL A 522 2.70 -16.60 13.73
N MET A 523 1.44 -16.24 13.63
CA MET A 523 0.98 -15.02 12.99
C MET A 523 0.41 -14.08 14.05
N VAL A 524 0.77 -12.80 13.99
CA VAL A 524 0.14 -11.75 14.80
C VAL A 524 -1.14 -11.29 14.13
N SER A 525 -2.23 -11.25 14.88
CA SER A 525 -3.52 -10.73 14.42
C SER A 525 -3.91 -9.42 15.09
N ALA A 526 -3.37 -9.13 16.27
CA ALA A 526 -3.56 -7.87 16.96
C ALA A 526 -2.37 -7.57 17.88
N LEU A 527 -1.96 -6.31 17.90
CA LEU A 527 -1.18 -5.68 18.96
C LEU A 527 -1.86 -4.36 19.28
N LYS A 528 -2.40 -4.23 20.50
CA LYS A 528 -3.16 -3.05 20.92
C LYS A 528 -2.95 -2.74 22.40
N ILE A 529 -3.44 -1.60 22.87
CA ILE A 529 -3.51 -1.32 24.31
C ILE A 529 -4.64 -2.16 24.92
N ALA A 530 -4.42 -2.69 26.13
CA ALA A 530 -5.44 -3.39 26.91
C ALA A 530 -6.63 -2.46 27.21
N GLU A 531 -7.85 -2.99 27.27
CA GLU A 531 -9.05 -2.15 27.49
C GLU A 531 -9.03 -1.39 28.83
N ASP A 532 -8.38 -1.96 29.85
CA ASP A 532 -8.18 -1.35 31.17
C ASP A 532 -6.91 -0.49 31.27
N GLY A 533 -6.12 -0.39 30.18
CA GLY A 533 -4.86 0.33 30.13
C GLY A 533 -3.68 -0.35 30.86
N SER A 534 -3.83 -1.60 31.30
CA SER A 534 -2.82 -2.32 32.11
C SER A 534 -1.58 -2.81 31.33
N GLY A 535 -1.52 -2.57 30.02
CA GLY A 535 -0.39 -2.97 29.18
C GLY A 535 -0.80 -3.10 27.71
N TRP A 536 -0.06 -3.93 26.98
CA TRP A 536 -0.38 -4.29 25.60
C TRP A 536 -1.04 -5.67 25.53
N VAL A 537 -1.94 -5.85 24.57
CA VAL A 537 -2.56 -7.12 24.22
C VAL A 537 -2.02 -7.59 22.89
N LEU A 538 -1.37 -8.76 22.88
CA LEU A 538 -0.83 -9.41 21.69
C LEU A 538 -1.64 -10.68 21.41
N ARG A 539 -2.21 -10.80 20.21
CA ARG A 539 -2.97 -11.98 19.78
C ARG A 539 -2.26 -12.73 18.67
N LEU A 540 -1.99 -13.99 18.93
CA LEU A 540 -1.21 -14.90 18.09
C LEU A 540 -2.08 -16.06 17.64
N TRP A 541 -1.82 -16.57 16.44
CA TRP A 541 -2.41 -17.83 15.96
C TRP A 541 -1.40 -18.65 15.18
N ASN A 542 -1.53 -19.98 15.28
CA ASN A 542 -0.60 -20.93 14.68
C ASN A 542 -1.17 -21.48 13.37
N THR A 543 -0.47 -21.29 12.26
CA THR A 543 -0.90 -21.77 10.94
C THR A 543 -0.73 -23.29 10.76
N LEU A 544 0.09 -23.93 11.59
CA LEU A 544 0.39 -25.36 11.48
C LEU A 544 -0.64 -26.21 12.21
N ARG A 545 -0.74 -27.47 11.78
CA ARG A 545 -1.61 -28.48 12.42
C ARG A 545 -1.06 -29.01 13.74
N ASN A 546 0.25 -28.90 13.96
CA ASN A 546 0.92 -29.32 15.19
C ASN A 546 1.08 -28.16 16.16
N ARG A 547 1.19 -28.52 17.44
CA ARG A 547 1.54 -27.59 18.51
C ARG A 547 2.94 -27.01 18.27
N THR A 548 3.08 -25.71 18.53
CA THR A 548 4.28 -24.94 18.16
C THR A 548 4.74 -24.08 19.34
N GLN A 549 6.01 -24.21 19.69
CA GLN A 549 6.65 -23.29 20.63
C GLN A 549 6.84 -21.94 19.96
N CYS A 550 6.34 -20.88 20.59
CA CYS A 550 6.46 -19.51 20.14
C CYS A 550 7.39 -18.73 21.06
N THR A 551 8.29 -17.95 20.48
CA THR A 551 9.14 -16.97 21.16
C THR A 551 8.78 -15.58 20.67
N ILE A 552 8.55 -14.66 21.61
CA ILE A 552 8.20 -13.27 21.35
C ILE A 552 9.30 -12.42 21.98
N ARG A 553 9.97 -11.60 21.19
CA ARG A 553 10.99 -10.66 21.65
C ARG A 553 10.48 -9.24 21.52
N LEU A 554 10.71 -8.42 22.53
CA LEU A 554 10.23 -7.04 22.59
C LEU A 554 11.39 -6.06 22.71
N GLY A 555 11.28 -4.92 22.02
CA GLY A 555 12.20 -3.79 22.16
C GLY A 555 12.03 -3.00 23.47
N VAL A 556 11.05 -3.35 24.30
CA VAL A 556 10.74 -2.71 25.58
C VAL A 556 10.70 -3.75 26.70
N PRO A 557 11.19 -3.42 27.91
CA PRO A 557 11.20 -4.34 29.02
C PRO A 557 9.79 -4.58 29.57
N LEU A 558 9.55 -5.79 30.05
CA LEU A 558 8.31 -6.27 30.64
C LEU A 558 8.49 -6.54 32.13
N SER A 559 7.49 -6.17 32.93
CA SER A 559 7.41 -6.57 34.33
C SER A 559 6.60 -7.85 34.55
N ALA A 560 5.66 -8.16 33.66
CA ALA A 560 4.83 -9.35 33.73
C ALA A 560 4.24 -9.72 32.35
N CYS A 561 3.82 -10.98 32.21
CA CYS A 561 3.07 -11.46 31.07
C CYS A 561 2.00 -12.45 31.54
N ASP A 562 0.75 -12.25 31.14
CA ASP A 562 -0.39 -13.10 31.51
C ASP A 562 -1.07 -13.64 30.24
N ALA A 563 -1.60 -14.86 30.30
CA ALA A 563 -2.48 -15.37 29.26
C ALA A 563 -3.92 -14.89 29.46
N LEU A 564 -4.58 -14.59 28.35
CA LEU A 564 -5.93 -14.05 28.31
C LEU A 564 -6.82 -14.80 27.31
N MET A 565 -8.12 -14.76 27.57
CA MET A 565 -9.17 -15.08 26.63
C MET A 565 -9.33 -13.95 25.59
N LEU A 566 -10.14 -14.19 24.55
CA LEU A 566 -10.35 -13.20 23.47
C LEU A 566 -11.01 -11.90 23.93
N ASP A 567 -11.73 -11.92 25.05
CA ASP A 567 -12.38 -10.76 25.70
C ASP A 567 -11.52 -10.16 26.81
N GLU A 568 -10.22 -10.49 26.84
CA GLU A 568 -9.23 -10.01 27.82
C GLU A 568 -9.47 -10.45 29.28
N THR A 569 -10.37 -11.41 29.51
CA THR A 569 -10.46 -12.10 30.80
C THR A 569 -9.29 -13.07 30.99
N PRO A 570 -8.87 -13.38 32.23
CA PRO A 570 -7.75 -14.30 32.47
C PRO A 570 -7.97 -15.70 31.88
N ASP A 571 -6.92 -16.26 31.28
CA ASP A 571 -6.86 -17.66 30.85
C ASP A 571 -5.90 -18.44 31.76
N ASP A 572 -6.46 -19.27 32.64
CA ASP A 572 -5.69 -20.08 33.60
C ASP A 572 -5.16 -21.40 32.99
N GLU A 573 -5.53 -21.75 31.76
CA GLU A 573 -5.11 -23.00 31.10
C GLU A 573 -3.83 -22.82 30.26
N THR A 574 -3.63 -21.62 29.70
CA THR A 574 -2.46 -21.34 28.86
C THR A 574 -1.25 -20.96 29.72
N GLU A 575 -0.25 -21.85 29.75
CA GLU A 575 1.03 -21.55 30.37
C GLU A 575 1.87 -20.59 29.51
N VAL A 576 2.22 -19.44 30.09
CA VAL A 576 3.14 -18.47 29.51
C VAL A 576 4.35 -18.27 30.42
N SER A 577 5.52 -18.10 29.82
CA SER A 577 6.78 -17.92 30.54
C SER A 577 7.49 -16.66 30.10
N LEU A 578 7.85 -15.80 31.06
CA LEU A 578 8.76 -14.68 30.85
C LEU A 578 10.18 -15.19 31.09
N VAL A 579 10.97 -15.37 30.03
CA VAL A 579 12.32 -15.94 30.09
C VAL A 579 13.31 -14.92 30.65
N ASP A 580 13.16 -13.67 30.22
CA ASP A 580 13.82 -12.47 30.70
C ASP A 580 12.87 -11.27 30.50
N ASP A 581 13.29 -10.06 30.85
CA ASP A 581 12.47 -8.85 30.72
C ASP A 581 12.13 -8.47 29.27
N HIS A 582 12.70 -9.11 28.25
CA HIS A 582 12.40 -8.81 26.84
C HIS A 582 11.82 -10.00 26.06
N THR A 583 11.79 -11.20 26.66
CA THR A 583 11.48 -12.44 25.94
C THR A 583 10.36 -13.22 26.62
N VAL A 584 9.28 -13.46 25.87
CA VAL A 584 8.15 -14.29 26.28
C VAL A 584 8.13 -15.58 25.45
N CYS A 585 7.91 -16.71 26.12
CA CYS A 585 7.74 -18.01 25.51
C CYS A 585 6.35 -18.58 25.84
N VAL A 586 5.64 -19.04 24.82
CA VAL A 586 4.32 -19.67 24.95
C VAL A 586 4.16 -20.80 23.94
N GLU A 587 3.43 -21.85 24.29
CA GLU A 587 3.17 -22.96 23.39
C GLU A 587 1.75 -22.87 22.81
N ILE A 588 1.64 -22.72 21.50
CA ILE A 588 0.35 -22.50 20.82
C ILE A 588 -0.14 -23.81 20.21
N PRO A 589 -1.37 -24.27 20.51
CA PRO A 589 -1.97 -25.44 19.86
C PRO A 589 -1.96 -25.35 18.34
N GLY A 590 -1.97 -26.50 17.66
CA GLY A 590 -2.11 -26.54 16.20
C GLY A 590 -3.43 -25.90 15.77
N ARG A 591 -3.39 -24.93 14.83
CA ARG A 591 -4.54 -24.10 14.44
C ARG A 591 -5.20 -23.36 15.61
N GLY A 592 -4.47 -23.21 16.71
CA GLY A 592 -4.94 -22.55 17.92
C GLY A 592 -4.61 -21.06 17.94
N LEU A 593 -5.28 -20.35 18.83
CA LEU A 593 -5.03 -18.95 19.16
C LEU A 593 -4.56 -18.83 20.61
N VAL A 594 -3.74 -17.83 20.88
CA VAL A 594 -3.36 -17.38 22.22
C VAL A 594 -3.42 -15.87 22.27
N THR A 595 -3.98 -15.31 23.35
CA THR A 595 -3.92 -13.87 23.62
C THR A 595 -3.09 -13.65 24.88
N LEU A 596 -2.16 -12.69 24.83
CA LEU A 596 -1.26 -12.37 25.93
C LEU A 596 -1.43 -10.90 26.33
N ARG A 597 -1.41 -10.63 27.63
CA ARG A 597 -1.16 -9.29 28.18
C ARG A 597 0.32 -9.14 28.48
N LEU A 598 0.93 -8.11 27.90
CA LEU A 598 2.31 -7.72 28.09
C LEU A 598 2.33 -6.46 28.95
N VAL A 599 2.74 -6.59 30.22
CA VAL A 599 2.80 -5.47 31.16
C VAL A 599 4.20 -4.85 31.07
N LEU A 600 4.27 -3.62 30.58
CA LEU A 600 5.53 -2.90 30.39
C LEU A 600 6.16 -2.52 31.74
N ALA A 601 7.48 -2.64 31.85
CA ALA A 601 8.22 -2.09 32.96
C ALA A 601 8.34 -0.56 32.81
N HIS A 602 8.28 0.16 33.95
CA HIS A 602 8.39 1.62 34.03
C HIS A 602 9.84 2.12 34.11
#